data_AF-A0ABD6IW42-F1
#
_entry.id   AF-A0ABD6IW42-F1
#
_cell.length_a   1.000
_cell.length_b   1.000
_cell.length_c   1.000
_cell.angle_alpha   90.00
_cell.angle_beta   90.00
_cell.angle_gamma   90.00
#
_symmetry.space_group_name_H-M   'P 1'
#
loop_
_entity.id
_entity.type
_entity.pdbx_description
1 polymer ?
#
loop_
_entity_poly.entity_id
_entity_poly.type
_entity_poly.pdbx_seq_one_letter_code
_entity_poly.pdbx_strand_id
1 'polypeptide(L)'
;MAAATDVRGTELGRYLKARRARIRPEDVGLPAGAGLRRTPGLRREELATLAGVSVDYYIRLERGRETNPSTAVVDALGRALRLRGDGYERLHELAELAAGRTAELPACADHAVRESVLRLLESVRPLPAYIVSRYNRVLAANPPGRRLLPGLWDWPEHQRNVTRYLFLHPTGRTLYEPWEDTVAVSVAHLRAVAGADPDNPELTTLVGELVLKSPDFARLWERYDVCERGGGQKNFRHPKVGPMTLTYEVMRLARTGGQRMVVYQAAPGTADEDAMLGLEDAAPELRPAAEPAPHRS
;
A
#
# COMPACT_ATOMS: atom_id res chain seq x y z
N MET A 1 -24.34 3.38 -29.72
CA MET A 1 -25.17 2.71 -28.68
C MET A 1 -24.27 2.36 -27.52
N ALA A 2 -24.27 3.19 -26.47
CA ALA A 2 -23.46 3.00 -25.27
C ALA A 2 -24.20 2.07 -24.30
N ALA A 3 -23.60 0.92 -23.99
CA ALA A 3 -24.13 -0.01 -23.00
C ALA A 3 -23.92 0.57 -21.60
N ALA A 4 -25.01 0.61 -20.84
CA ALA A 4 -25.15 1.26 -19.55
C ALA A 4 -24.56 0.41 -18.42
N THR A 5 -23.64 0.98 -17.65
CA THR A 5 -23.22 0.46 -16.34
C THR A 5 -24.04 1.17 -15.27
N ASP A 6 -25.18 0.58 -14.89
CA ASP A 6 -26.01 1.05 -13.78
C ASP A 6 -25.61 0.33 -12.47
N VAL A 7 -24.60 0.84 -11.76
CA VAL A 7 -24.21 0.41 -10.40
C VAL A 7 -24.09 1.65 -9.50
N ARG A 8 -25.26 2.20 -9.13
CA ARG A 8 -25.44 3.56 -8.56
C ARG A 8 -24.78 3.77 -7.18
N GLY A 9 -23.61 4.41 -7.14
CA GLY A 9 -23.03 5.06 -5.96
C GLY A 9 -21.56 5.46 -6.16
N THR A 10 -21.15 6.62 -5.64
CA THR A 10 -19.73 7.06 -5.62
C THR A 10 -18.90 6.21 -4.65
N GLU A 11 -17.58 6.14 -4.84
CA GLU A 11 -16.66 5.48 -3.89
C GLU A 11 -16.86 5.99 -2.45
N LEU A 12 -17.04 7.31 -2.29
CA LEU A 12 -17.40 7.93 -1.02
C LEU A 12 -18.68 7.33 -0.42
N GLY A 13 -19.74 7.20 -1.22
CA GLY A 13 -21.01 6.64 -0.77
C GLY A 13 -20.90 5.17 -0.34
N ARG A 14 -20.11 4.36 -1.08
CA ARG A 14 -19.86 2.96 -0.71
C ARG A 14 -19.04 2.86 0.59
N TYR A 15 -18.03 3.70 0.75
CA TYR A 15 -17.21 3.76 1.95
C TYR A 15 -18.04 4.13 3.19
N LEU A 16 -18.88 5.17 3.08
CA LEU A 16 -19.78 5.59 4.16
C LEU A 16 -20.76 4.47 4.55
N LYS A 17 -21.36 3.81 3.56
CA LYS A 17 -22.27 2.68 3.80
C LYS A 17 -21.56 1.53 4.54
N ALA A 18 -20.33 1.20 4.13
CA ALA A 18 -19.55 0.12 4.74
C ALA A 18 -19.11 0.44 6.18
N ARG A 19 -18.65 1.67 6.44
CA ARG A 19 -18.27 2.11 7.80
C ARG A 19 -19.49 2.21 8.73
N ARG A 20 -20.61 2.73 8.24
CA ARG A 20 -21.87 2.81 8.99
C ARG A 20 -22.37 1.42 9.42
N ALA A 21 -22.25 0.42 8.56
CA ALA A 21 -22.67 -0.95 8.86
C ALA A 21 -21.81 -1.63 9.95
N ARG A 22 -20.62 -1.11 10.25
CA ARG A 22 -19.67 -1.67 11.23
C ARG A 22 -19.79 -1.08 12.64
N ILE A 23 -20.34 0.13 12.77
CA ILE A 23 -20.49 0.80 14.08
C ILE A 23 -21.80 0.31 14.71
N ARG A 24 -21.72 -0.23 15.94
CA ARG A 24 -22.92 -0.60 16.67
C ARG A 24 -23.49 0.64 17.37
N PRO A 25 -24.82 0.79 17.48
CA PRO A 25 -25.44 1.94 18.16
C PRO A 25 -24.96 2.14 19.60
N GLU A 26 -24.69 1.04 20.31
CA GLU A 26 -24.11 1.05 21.65
C GLU A 26 -22.72 1.70 21.72
N ASP A 27 -21.91 1.58 20.66
CA ASP A 27 -20.56 2.16 20.60
C ASP A 27 -20.57 3.70 20.53
N VAL A 28 -21.73 4.29 20.25
CA VAL A 28 -21.94 5.75 20.13
C VAL A 28 -22.99 6.26 21.11
N GLY A 29 -23.29 5.48 22.15
CA GLY A 29 -24.20 5.87 23.23
C GLY A 29 -25.68 5.89 22.83
N LEU A 30 -26.04 5.28 21.70
CA LEU A 30 -27.43 5.12 21.28
C LEU A 30 -28.01 3.82 21.85
N PRO A 31 -29.28 3.81 22.29
CA PRO A 31 -29.91 2.60 22.77
C PRO A 31 -29.97 1.55 21.65
N ALA A 32 -29.81 0.29 22.03
CA ALA A 32 -30.20 -0.82 21.18
C ALA A 32 -31.73 -0.83 21.08
N GLY A 33 -32.31 0.00 20.19
CA GLY A 33 -33.75 0.25 20.14
C GLY A 33 -34.59 -1.04 20.12
N ALA A 34 -35.76 -0.99 20.73
CA ALA A 34 -36.68 -2.13 20.85
C ALA A 34 -37.22 -2.56 19.46
N GLY A 35 -36.86 -3.76 19.00
CA GLY A 35 -37.43 -4.41 17.80
C GLY A 35 -36.43 -5.17 16.92
N LEU A 36 -36.93 -5.99 15.98
CA LEU A 36 -36.11 -6.70 14.98
C LEU A 36 -35.38 -5.71 14.05
N ARG A 37 -34.11 -5.42 14.34
CA ARG A 37 -33.23 -4.65 13.45
C ARG A 37 -32.81 -5.51 12.26
N ARG A 38 -33.14 -5.06 11.04
CA ARG A 38 -32.68 -5.67 9.77
C ARG A 38 -31.19 -5.39 9.45
N THR A 39 -30.58 -4.40 10.09
CA THR A 39 -29.18 -4.02 9.86
C THR A 39 -28.47 -3.92 11.22
N PRO A 40 -27.33 -4.60 11.42
CA PRO A 40 -26.63 -4.62 12.70
C PRO A 40 -25.91 -3.31 13.06
N GLY A 41 -25.54 -2.49 12.07
CA GLY A 41 -24.89 -1.20 12.28
C GLY A 41 -25.84 0.00 12.35
N LEU A 42 -25.29 1.20 12.44
CA LEU A 42 -26.05 2.46 12.52
C LEU A 42 -27.04 2.62 11.36
N ARG A 43 -28.23 3.14 11.64
CA ARG A 43 -29.19 3.61 10.64
C ARG A 43 -28.70 4.93 10.03
N ARG A 44 -29.25 5.29 8.87
CA ARG A 44 -28.93 6.55 8.20
C ARG A 44 -29.29 7.76 9.05
N GLU A 45 -30.46 7.69 9.69
CA GLU A 45 -30.95 8.70 10.63
C GLU A 45 -30.02 8.85 11.82
N GLU A 46 -29.65 7.74 12.47
CA GLU A 46 -28.74 7.72 13.63
C GLU A 46 -27.38 8.38 13.29
N LEU A 47 -26.77 8.03 12.14
CA LEU A 47 -25.51 8.64 11.73
C LEU A 47 -25.66 10.13 11.38
N ALA A 48 -26.73 10.51 10.68
CA ALA A 48 -26.97 11.90 10.33
C ALA A 48 -27.12 12.78 11.58
N THR A 49 -27.86 12.30 12.59
CA THR A 49 -27.99 12.96 13.89
C THR A 49 -26.64 13.10 14.59
N LEU A 50 -25.84 12.03 14.67
CA LEU A 50 -24.52 12.06 15.30
C LEU A 50 -23.54 13.00 14.60
N ALA A 51 -23.63 13.12 13.27
CA ALA A 51 -22.79 14.01 12.47
C ALA A 51 -23.35 15.45 12.38
N GLY A 52 -24.52 15.74 12.96
CA GLY A 52 -25.13 17.06 12.90
C GLY A 52 -25.55 17.49 11.49
N VAL A 53 -25.90 16.54 10.61
CA VAL A 53 -26.35 16.80 9.25
C VAL A 53 -27.80 16.32 9.05
N SER A 54 -28.48 16.83 8.02
CA SER A 54 -29.83 16.34 7.72
C SER A 54 -29.80 14.92 7.16
N VAL A 55 -30.82 14.12 7.50
CA VAL A 55 -30.95 12.73 7.05
C VAL A 55 -30.97 12.66 5.52
N ASP A 56 -31.72 13.56 4.87
CA ASP A 56 -31.80 13.63 3.41
C ASP A 56 -30.47 13.98 2.76
N TYR A 57 -29.68 14.86 3.38
CA TYR A 57 -28.33 15.18 2.90
C TYR A 57 -27.43 13.94 2.95
N TYR A 58 -27.42 13.23 4.09
CA TYR A 58 -26.65 11.99 4.21
C TYR A 58 -27.12 10.90 3.23
N ILE A 59 -28.43 10.75 2.99
CA ILE A 59 -28.96 9.80 2.00
C ILE A 59 -28.45 10.14 0.59
N ARG A 60 -28.43 11.42 0.21
CA ARG A 60 -27.91 11.85 -1.09
C ARG A 60 -26.42 11.59 -1.21
N LEU A 61 -25.65 11.85 -0.15
CA LEU A 61 -24.20 11.58 -0.08
C LEU A 61 -23.90 10.08 -0.20
N GLU A 62 -24.57 9.23 0.57
CA GLU A 62 -24.39 7.77 0.55
C GLU A 62 -24.78 7.16 -0.82
N ARG A 63 -25.77 7.76 -1.51
CA ARG A 63 -26.21 7.34 -2.85
C ARG A 63 -25.40 7.96 -3.99
N GLY A 64 -24.43 8.84 -3.70
CA GLY A 64 -23.63 9.52 -4.71
C GLY A 64 -24.38 10.56 -5.53
N ARG A 65 -25.52 11.07 -5.04
CA ARG A 65 -26.27 12.19 -5.64
C ARG A 65 -25.78 13.56 -5.15
N GLU A 66 -25.17 13.57 -3.97
CA GLU A 66 -24.39 14.69 -3.45
C GLU A 66 -22.93 14.27 -3.52
N THR A 67 -22.09 15.10 -4.12
CA THR A 67 -20.67 14.78 -4.35
C THR A 67 -19.73 15.80 -3.75
N ASN A 68 -20.24 16.93 -3.25
CA ASN A 68 -19.41 18.03 -2.79
C ASN A 68 -19.64 18.35 -1.30
N PRO A 69 -19.30 17.45 -0.36
CA PRO A 69 -19.36 17.76 1.06
C PRO A 69 -18.27 18.76 1.46
N SER A 70 -18.59 19.62 2.41
CA SER A 70 -17.61 20.51 3.04
C SER A 70 -16.69 19.73 3.99
N THR A 71 -15.47 20.20 4.21
CA THR A 71 -14.50 19.57 5.15
C THR A 71 -15.11 19.38 6.54
N ALA A 72 -15.88 20.37 7.03
CA ALA A 72 -16.56 20.27 8.32
C ALA A 72 -17.57 19.11 8.40
N VAL A 73 -18.29 18.84 7.30
CA VAL A 73 -19.20 17.69 7.20
C VAL A 73 -18.42 16.38 7.17
N VAL A 74 -17.32 16.33 6.43
CA VAL A 74 -16.45 15.15 6.36
C VAL A 74 -15.86 14.83 7.74
N ASP A 75 -15.38 15.84 8.47
CA ASP A 75 -14.85 15.69 9.83
C ASP A 75 -15.93 15.21 10.80
N ALA A 76 -17.14 15.75 10.70
CA ALA A 76 -18.27 15.35 11.55
C ALA A 76 -18.69 13.90 11.31
N LEU A 77 -18.74 13.47 10.03
CA LEU A 77 -18.97 12.07 9.66
C LEU A 77 -17.85 11.17 10.15
N GLY A 78 -16.59 11.60 10.04
CA GLY A 78 -15.43 10.87 10.55
C GLY A 78 -15.49 10.64 12.06
N ARG A 79 -15.88 11.67 12.83
CA ARG A 79 -16.09 11.57 14.29
C ARG A 79 -17.26 10.65 14.64
N ALA A 80 -18.40 10.81 13.97
CA ALA A 80 -19.58 9.98 14.21
C ALA A 80 -19.35 8.49 13.88
N LEU A 81 -18.52 8.22 12.87
CA LEU A 81 -18.07 6.88 12.49
C LEU A 81 -16.82 6.41 13.27
N ARG A 82 -16.40 7.15 14.31
CA ARG A 82 -15.21 6.86 15.15
C ARG A 82 -13.97 6.48 14.34
N LEU A 83 -13.79 7.08 13.16
CA LEU A 83 -12.66 6.80 12.29
C LEU A 83 -11.39 7.44 12.88
N ARG A 84 -10.28 6.69 12.84
CA ARG A 84 -8.94 7.14 13.23
C ARG A 84 -7.93 6.68 12.18
N GLY A 85 -6.79 7.38 12.12
CA GLY A 85 -5.69 7.08 11.19
C GLY A 85 -6.17 6.95 9.75
N ASP A 86 -5.73 5.89 9.08
CA ASP A 86 -6.01 5.56 7.68
C ASP A 86 -7.50 5.61 7.32
N GLY A 87 -8.39 5.20 8.24
CA GLY A 87 -9.83 5.23 8.01
C GLY A 87 -10.38 6.65 7.87
N TYR A 88 -9.82 7.60 8.62
CA TYR A 88 -10.17 9.02 8.56
C TYR A 88 -9.57 9.69 7.32
N GLU A 89 -8.30 9.40 7.03
CA GLU A 89 -7.61 9.92 5.84
C GLU A 89 -8.30 9.46 4.55
N ARG A 90 -8.68 8.18 4.47
CA ARG A 90 -9.41 7.63 3.31
C ARG A 90 -10.77 8.30 3.11
N LEU A 91 -11.47 8.68 4.19
CA LEU A 91 -12.73 9.40 4.08
C LEU A 91 -12.52 10.77 3.40
N HIS A 92 -11.48 11.49 3.80
CA HIS A 92 -11.11 12.78 3.22
C HIS A 92 -10.67 12.67 1.76
N GLU A 93 -9.82 11.71 1.42
CA GLU A 93 -9.44 11.44 0.02
C GLU A 93 -10.67 11.21 -0.87
N LEU A 94 -11.60 10.37 -0.41
CA LEU A 94 -12.82 10.05 -1.16
C LEU A 94 -13.76 11.25 -1.30
N ALA A 95 -13.80 12.14 -0.30
CA ALA A 95 -14.57 13.37 -0.36
C ALA A 95 -14.01 14.35 -1.38
N GLU A 96 -12.68 14.51 -1.43
CA GLU A 96 -12.01 15.36 -2.41
C GLU A 96 -12.14 14.85 -3.85
N LEU A 97 -12.11 13.52 -4.03
CA LEU A 97 -12.37 12.87 -5.32
C LEU A 97 -13.81 13.08 -5.78
N ALA A 98 -14.79 12.87 -4.88
CA ALA A 98 -16.20 13.08 -5.21
C ALA A 98 -16.48 14.55 -5.59
N ALA A 99 -15.84 15.50 -4.91
CA ALA A 99 -16.03 16.92 -5.14
C ALA A 99 -15.36 17.43 -6.44
N GLY A 100 -14.58 16.61 -7.12
CA GLY A 100 -13.78 17.02 -8.29
C GLY A 100 -12.70 18.05 -7.96
N ARG A 101 -12.46 18.35 -6.67
CA ARG A 101 -11.39 19.23 -6.20
C ARG A 101 -10.03 18.58 -6.31
N THR A 102 -10.00 17.26 -6.18
CA THR A 102 -8.91 16.44 -6.66
C THR A 102 -9.38 15.82 -7.97
N ALA A 103 -8.85 16.30 -9.10
CA ALA A 103 -8.80 15.43 -10.26
C ALA A 103 -8.00 14.20 -9.82
N GLU A 104 -8.57 13.01 -10.00
CA GLU A 104 -7.74 11.83 -10.19
C GLU A 104 -6.82 12.24 -11.34
N LEU A 105 -5.59 12.67 -11.02
CA LEU A 105 -4.58 12.81 -12.05
C LEU A 105 -4.61 11.44 -12.74
N PRO A 106 -4.96 11.37 -14.04
CA PRO A 106 -5.01 10.08 -14.74
C PRO A 106 -3.73 9.38 -14.38
N ALA A 107 -3.83 8.16 -13.83
CA ALA A 107 -2.74 7.43 -13.19
C ALA A 107 -1.45 7.77 -13.95
N CYS A 108 -0.67 8.71 -13.41
CA CYS A 108 0.52 9.20 -14.10
C CYS A 108 1.37 7.96 -14.14
N ALA A 109 1.48 7.34 -15.33
CA ALA A 109 1.74 5.92 -15.53
C ALA A 109 2.42 5.33 -14.29
N ASP A 110 1.73 4.46 -13.54
CA ASP A 110 1.97 4.01 -12.13
C ASP A 110 3.44 3.84 -11.66
N HIS A 111 4.36 3.86 -12.62
CA HIS A 111 5.80 3.79 -12.54
C HIS A 111 6.54 5.12 -12.34
N ALA A 112 5.96 6.29 -12.67
CA ALA A 112 6.67 7.56 -12.58
C ALA A 112 6.69 8.13 -11.15
N VAL A 113 7.89 8.42 -10.63
CA VAL A 113 8.08 9.03 -9.31
C VAL A 113 8.29 10.54 -9.46
N ARG A 114 7.58 11.34 -8.67
CA ARG A 114 7.74 12.81 -8.67
C ARG A 114 9.15 13.21 -8.24
N GLU A 115 9.72 14.20 -8.91
CA GLU A 115 11.08 14.70 -8.65
C GLU A 115 11.30 15.13 -7.19
N SER A 116 10.32 15.78 -6.55
CA SER A 116 10.41 16.15 -5.13
C SER A 116 10.55 14.93 -4.21
N VAL A 117 9.97 13.79 -4.59
CA VAL A 117 10.05 12.53 -3.84
C VAL A 117 11.40 11.86 -4.10
N LEU A 118 11.95 11.94 -5.30
CA LEU A 118 13.32 11.47 -5.58
C LEU A 118 14.36 12.24 -4.76
N ARG A 119 14.21 13.56 -4.63
CA ARG A 119 15.06 14.35 -3.73
C ARG A 119 14.92 13.94 -2.26
N LEU A 120 13.70 13.66 -1.80
CA LEU A 120 13.45 13.14 -0.45
C LEU A 120 14.07 11.75 -0.24
N LEU A 121 14.03 10.90 -1.26
CA LEU A 121 14.62 9.56 -1.24
C LEU A 121 16.16 9.62 -1.07
N GLU A 122 16.82 10.59 -1.70
CA GLU A 122 18.25 10.82 -1.50
C GLU A 122 18.56 11.48 -0.14
N SER A 123 17.68 12.35 0.38
CA SER A 123 17.94 13.06 1.64
C SER A 123 17.89 12.18 2.88
N VAL A 124 17.32 10.97 2.81
CA VAL A 124 17.30 10.03 3.94
C VAL A 124 18.57 9.19 4.07
N ARG A 125 19.57 9.37 3.19
CA ARG A 125 20.87 8.69 3.33
C ARG A 125 21.53 9.04 4.67
N PRO A 126 22.25 8.09 5.30
CA PRO A 126 22.66 6.78 4.78
C PRO A 126 21.60 5.65 4.92
N LEU A 127 20.37 5.96 5.34
CA LEU A 127 19.34 4.95 5.57
C LEU A 127 18.91 4.27 4.24
N PRO A 128 18.88 2.92 4.16
CA PRO A 128 18.37 2.22 3.00
C PRO A 128 16.90 2.57 2.75
N ALA A 129 16.59 3.04 1.54
CA ALA A 129 15.23 3.39 1.18
C ALA A 129 14.88 3.09 -0.28
N TYR A 130 13.62 2.76 -0.52
CA TYR A 130 13.08 2.56 -1.85
C TYR A 130 11.61 2.97 -1.95
N ILE A 131 11.16 3.23 -3.16
CA ILE A 131 9.78 3.58 -3.51
C ILE A 131 9.19 2.42 -4.30
N VAL A 132 8.00 2.00 -3.89
CA VAL A 132 7.22 0.96 -4.57
C VAL A 132 5.86 1.47 -5.02
N SER A 133 5.34 0.88 -6.09
CA SER A 133 3.94 1.03 -6.47
C SER A 133 3.00 0.36 -5.44
N ARG A 134 1.69 0.54 -5.66
CA ARG A 134 0.62 -0.20 -4.98
C ARG A 134 0.84 -1.71 -5.00
N TYR A 135 1.38 -2.25 -6.09
CA TYR A 135 1.59 -3.68 -6.34
C TYR A 135 2.99 -4.18 -5.97
N ASN A 136 3.77 -3.40 -5.20
CA ASN A 136 5.16 -3.71 -4.80
C ASN A 136 6.19 -3.71 -5.94
N ARG A 137 5.88 -3.14 -7.11
CA ARG A 137 6.90 -2.86 -8.14
C ARG A 137 7.84 -1.78 -7.62
N VAL A 138 9.15 -2.00 -7.69
CA VAL A 138 10.15 -1.00 -7.28
C VAL A 138 10.28 0.06 -8.37
N LEU A 139 10.07 1.31 -7.99
CA LEU A 139 10.08 2.46 -8.90
C LEU A 139 11.38 3.26 -8.78
N ALA A 140 11.91 3.38 -7.57
CA ALA A 140 13.18 4.04 -7.30
C ALA A 140 13.80 3.50 -6.00
N ALA A 141 15.11 3.65 -5.84
CA ALA A 141 15.81 3.36 -4.59
C ALA A 141 17.08 4.19 -4.51
N ASN A 142 17.41 4.65 -3.29
CA ASN A 142 18.69 5.27 -3.01
C ASN A 142 19.81 4.21 -3.04
N PRO A 143 21.10 4.59 -3.12
CA PRO A 143 22.21 3.65 -3.20
C PRO A 143 22.24 2.53 -2.13
N PRO A 144 21.99 2.80 -0.82
CA PRO A 144 21.97 1.74 0.19
C PRO A 144 20.70 0.89 0.06
N GLY A 145 19.56 1.48 -0.32
CA GLY A 145 18.32 0.76 -0.63
C GLY A 145 18.45 -0.19 -1.81
N ARG A 146 19.30 0.13 -2.79
CA ARG A 146 19.61 -0.80 -3.88
C ARG A 146 20.37 -2.02 -3.37
N ARG A 147 21.37 -1.79 -2.52
CA ARG A 147 22.22 -2.84 -1.98
C ARG A 147 21.50 -3.72 -0.97
N LEU A 148 20.52 -3.18 -0.24
CA LEU A 148 19.67 -3.94 0.68
C LEU A 148 18.94 -5.13 0.02
N LEU A 149 18.69 -5.07 -1.29
CA LEU A 149 18.02 -6.12 -2.07
C LEU A 149 18.97 -6.67 -3.17
N PRO A 150 20.01 -7.46 -2.81
CA PRO A 150 20.99 -7.95 -3.77
C PRO A 150 20.34 -8.78 -4.88
N GLY A 151 20.78 -8.57 -6.12
CA GLY A 151 20.29 -9.28 -7.31
C GLY A 151 18.99 -8.73 -7.91
N LEU A 152 18.20 -7.95 -7.16
CA LEU A 152 16.94 -7.40 -7.68
C LEU A 152 17.16 -6.47 -8.89
N TRP A 153 18.26 -5.72 -8.89
CA TRP A 153 18.55 -4.71 -9.91
C TRP A 153 19.08 -5.30 -11.22
N ASP A 154 19.48 -6.57 -11.20
CA ASP A 154 19.90 -7.31 -12.40
C ASP A 154 18.70 -7.68 -13.27
N TRP A 155 17.50 -7.73 -12.69
CA TRP A 155 16.26 -7.93 -13.44
C TRP A 155 15.91 -6.71 -14.30
N PRO A 156 15.24 -6.94 -15.46
CA PRO A 156 14.63 -5.86 -16.23
C PRO A 156 13.70 -5.03 -15.34
N GLU A 157 13.63 -3.72 -15.58
CA GLU A 157 12.89 -2.78 -14.72
C GLU A 157 11.43 -3.20 -14.48
N HIS A 158 10.75 -3.68 -15.52
CA HIS A 158 9.37 -4.17 -15.43
C HIS A 158 9.18 -5.43 -14.58
N GLN A 159 10.28 -6.14 -14.28
CA GLN A 159 10.26 -7.34 -13.45
C GLN A 159 10.58 -7.06 -11.97
N ARG A 160 11.14 -5.88 -11.66
CA ARG A 160 11.58 -5.51 -10.30
C ARG A 160 10.37 -5.32 -9.39
N ASN A 161 10.00 -6.38 -8.68
CA ASN A 161 8.90 -6.38 -7.74
C ASN A 161 9.34 -7.08 -6.46
N VAL A 162 9.12 -6.44 -5.30
CA VAL A 162 9.58 -6.96 -4.00
C VAL A 162 8.91 -8.30 -3.68
N THR A 163 7.63 -8.47 -3.99
CA THR A 163 6.95 -9.75 -3.78
C THR A 163 7.50 -10.81 -4.71
N ARG A 164 7.70 -10.51 -5.99
CA ARG A 164 8.33 -11.44 -6.94
C ARG A 164 9.72 -11.86 -6.46
N TYR A 165 10.52 -10.90 -6.00
CA TYR A 165 11.85 -11.12 -5.46
C TYR A 165 11.87 -12.11 -4.30
N LEU A 166 10.99 -11.92 -3.31
CA LEU A 166 10.90 -12.77 -2.13
C LEU A 166 10.66 -14.25 -2.44
N PHE A 167 9.92 -14.54 -3.51
CA PHE A 167 9.54 -15.91 -3.86
C PHE A 167 10.43 -16.55 -4.93
N LEU A 168 10.86 -15.77 -5.93
CA LEU A 168 11.49 -16.30 -7.14
C LEU A 168 13.01 -16.06 -7.21
N HIS A 169 13.54 -15.09 -6.46
CA HIS A 169 14.98 -14.85 -6.45
C HIS A 169 15.67 -15.73 -5.38
N PRO A 170 16.79 -16.42 -5.68
CA PRO A 170 17.50 -17.25 -4.70
C PRO A 170 17.85 -16.48 -3.42
N THR A 171 18.42 -15.29 -3.54
CA THR A 171 18.72 -14.42 -2.38
C THR A 171 17.46 -13.98 -1.65
N GLY A 172 16.34 -13.75 -2.34
CA GLY A 172 15.09 -13.33 -1.70
C GLY A 172 14.53 -14.38 -0.72
N ARG A 173 14.84 -15.67 -0.96
CA ARG A 173 14.47 -16.79 -0.08
C ARG A 173 15.31 -16.90 1.18
N THR A 174 16.52 -16.34 1.20
CA THR A 174 17.46 -16.44 2.32
C THR A 174 17.73 -15.11 3.00
N LEU A 175 17.28 -14.00 2.42
CA LEU A 175 17.58 -12.65 2.88
C LEU A 175 16.91 -12.31 4.21
N TYR A 176 15.71 -12.84 4.47
CA TYR A 176 14.91 -12.51 5.66
C TYR A 176 14.84 -13.68 6.63
N GLU A 177 14.84 -13.39 7.93
CA GLU A 177 14.68 -14.40 8.97
C GLU A 177 13.68 -13.97 10.07
N PRO A 178 12.60 -14.73 10.32
CA PRO A 178 12.11 -15.84 9.50
C PRO A 178 11.54 -15.35 8.15
N TRP A 179 11.80 -16.11 7.10
CA TRP A 179 11.35 -15.76 5.75
C TRP A 179 9.82 -15.83 5.64
N GLU A 180 9.22 -16.84 6.29
CA GLU A 180 7.80 -17.16 6.31
C GLU A 180 6.94 -15.97 6.74
N ASP A 181 7.37 -15.26 7.79
CA ASP A 181 6.64 -14.10 8.32
C ASP A 181 6.66 -12.94 7.31
N THR A 182 7.81 -12.72 6.67
CA THR A 182 7.97 -11.65 5.67
C THR A 182 7.11 -11.92 4.44
N VAL A 183 7.06 -13.16 3.97
CA VAL A 183 6.25 -13.52 2.81
C VAL A 183 4.77 -13.54 3.12
N ALA A 184 4.35 -13.98 4.31
CA ALA A 184 2.95 -13.94 4.73
C ALA A 184 2.39 -12.50 4.69
N VAL A 185 3.12 -11.54 5.27
CA VAL A 185 2.75 -10.11 5.23
C VAL A 185 2.75 -9.56 3.80
N SER A 186 3.69 -10.01 2.95
CA SER A 186 3.70 -9.61 1.54
C SER A 186 2.49 -10.13 0.76
N VAL A 187 2.08 -11.37 0.99
CA VAL A 187 0.93 -11.99 0.34
C VAL A 187 -0.37 -11.33 0.82
N ALA A 188 -0.51 -11.10 2.13
CA ALA A 188 -1.68 -10.45 2.71
C ALA A 188 -1.88 -9.02 2.18
N HIS A 189 -0.79 -8.26 1.98
CA HIS A 189 -0.84 -6.95 1.32
C HIS A 189 -1.34 -7.05 -0.13
N LEU A 190 -0.77 -7.97 -0.91
CA LEU A 190 -1.14 -8.14 -2.31
C LEU A 190 -2.62 -8.55 -2.45
N ARG A 191 -3.13 -9.34 -1.50
CA ARG A 191 -4.54 -9.75 -1.41
C ARG A 191 -5.45 -8.56 -1.12
N ALA A 192 -5.07 -7.72 -0.15
CA ALA A 192 -5.81 -6.50 0.20
C ALA A 192 -5.98 -5.59 -1.02
N VAL A 193 -4.90 -5.44 -1.79
CA VAL A 193 -4.88 -4.64 -3.01
C VAL A 193 -5.71 -5.27 -4.13
N ALA A 194 -5.64 -6.60 -4.32
CA ALA A 194 -6.44 -7.31 -5.31
C ALA A 194 -7.95 -7.21 -5.07
N GLY A 195 -8.39 -7.16 -3.82
CA GLY A 195 -9.80 -6.94 -3.51
C GLY A 195 -10.32 -5.54 -3.88
N ALA A 196 -9.43 -4.55 -3.98
CA ALA A 196 -9.77 -3.17 -4.29
C ALA A 196 -9.69 -2.85 -5.79
N ASP A 197 -8.88 -3.58 -6.55
CA ASP A 197 -8.72 -3.42 -8.01
C ASP A 197 -8.58 -4.80 -8.68
N PRO A 198 -9.68 -5.58 -8.76
CA PRO A 198 -9.64 -6.98 -9.19
C PRO A 198 -9.35 -7.16 -10.70
N ASP A 199 -9.63 -6.14 -11.52
CA ASP A 199 -9.49 -6.21 -12.97
C ASP A 199 -8.14 -5.67 -13.47
N ASN A 200 -7.20 -5.39 -12.56
CA ASN A 200 -5.90 -4.85 -12.92
C ASN A 200 -5.03 -5.91 -13.64
N PRO A 201 -4.56 -5.66 -14.88
CA PRO A 201 -3.80 -6.65 -15.65
C PRO A 201 -2.38 -6.88 -15.09
N GLU A 202 -1.73 -5.88 -14.51
CA GLU A 202 -0.39 -6.03 -13.91
C GLU A 202 -0.47 -6.95 -12.69
N LEU A 203 -1.49 -6.74 -11.85
CA LEU A 203 -1.72 -7.56 -10.67
C LEU A 203 -2.09 -9.00 -11.04
N THR A 204 -3.01 -9.17 -12.00
CA THR A 204 -3.43 -10.49 -12.47
C THR A 204 -2.24 -11.29 -13.01
N THR A 205 -1.39 -10.64 -13.82
CA THR A 205 -0.18 -11.26 -14.36
C THR A 205 0.79 -11.67 -13.25
N LEU A 206 1.05 -10.78 -12.29
CA LEU A 206 1.94 -11.05 -11.16
C LEU A 206 1.43 -12.21 -10.29
N VAL A 207 0.16 -12.20 -9.91
CA VAL A 207 -0.44 -13.27 -9.08
C VAL A 207 -0.41 -14.59 -9.83
N GLY A 208 -0.82 -14.61 -11.10
CA GLY A 208 -0.79 -15.83 -11.92
C GLY A 208 0.61 -16.43 -12.03
N GLU A 209 1.62 -15.59 -12.25
CA GLU A 209 3.03 -16.02 -12.25
C GLU A 209 3.45 -16.64 -10.91
N LEU A 210 3.14 -15.96 -9.78
CA LEU A 210 3.58 -16.40 -8.46
C LEU A 210 2.86 -17.67 -7.99
N VAL A 211 1.58 -17.83 -8.30
CA VAL A 211 0.84 -19.07 -8.06
C VAL A 211 1.46 -20.23 -8.84
N LEU A 212 1.84 -20.02 -10.10
CA LEU A 212 2.44 -21.06 -10.94
C LEU A 212 3.87 -21.44 -10.51
N LYS A 213 4.68 -20.46 -10.13
CA LYS A 213 6.13 -20.64 -9.90
C LYS A 213 6.51 -20.88 -8.43
N SER A 214 5.60 -20.68 -7.49
CA SER A 214 5.88 -20.80 -6.06
C SER A 214 4.74 -21.51 -5.31
N PRO A 215 4.94 -22.80 -4.94
CA PRO A 215 3.98 -23.53 -4.10
C PRO A 215 3.71 -22.84 -2.76
N ASP A 216 4.73 -22.19 -2.19
CA ASP A 216 4.58 -21.42 -0.95
C ASP A 216 3.67 -20.20 -1.13
N PHE A 217 3.78 -19.51 -2.27
CA PHE A 217 2.88 -18.40 -2.59
C PHE A 217 1.45 -18.89 -2.75
N ALA A 218 1.24 -19.96 -3.53
CA ALA A 218 -0.09 -20.54 -3.76
C ALA A 218 -0.78 -20.88 -2.41
N ARG A 219 -0.05 -21.57 -1.53
CA ARG A 219 -0.54 -21.94 -0.18
C ARG A 219 -0.91 -20.71 0.67
N LEU A 220 -0.12 -19.65 0.64
CA LEU A 220 -0.41 -18.42 1.40
C LEU A 220 -1.56 -17.62 0.76
N TRP A 221 -1.66 -17.61 -0.56
CA TRP A 221 -2.71 -16.92 -1.29
C TRP A 221 -4.09 -17.53 -1.02
N GLU A 222 -4.16 -18.85 -0.83
CA GLU A 222 -5.36 -19.60 -0.45
C GLU A 222 -5.84 -19.35 0.98
N ARG A 223 -5.00 -18.82 1.88
CA ARG A 223 -5.40 -18.51 3.27
C ARG A 223 -6.24 -17.24 3.39
N TYR A 224 -6.31 -16.40 2.36
CA TYR A 224 -7.13 -15.19 2.31
C TYR A 224 -6.87 -14.18 3.44
N ASP A 225 -5.66 -14.19 4.00
CA ASP A 225 -5.28 -13.18 5.00
C ASP A 225 -5.19 -11.80 4.35
N VAL A 226 -5.66 -10.78 5.07
CA VAL A 226 -5.64 -9.37 4.65
C VAL A 226 -4.97 -8.56 5.74
N CYS A 227 -3.90 -7.85 5.39
CA CYS A 227 -3.14 -7.03 6.31
C CYS A 227 -2.82 -5.68 5.67
N GLU A 228 -3.08 -4.60 6.41
CA GLU A 228 -2.60 -3.27 6.06
C GLU A 228 -1.12 -3.18 6.49
N ARG A 229 -0.22 -2.83 5.56
CA ARG A 229 1.21 -2.69 5.88
C ARG A 229 1.44 -1.43 6.72
N GLY A 230 1.79 -1.63 7.99
CA GLY A 230 2.42 -0.63 8.84
C GLY A 230 3.95 -0.77 8.88
N GLY A 231 4.59 0.08 9.69
CA GLY A 231 5.98 -0.08 10.12
C GLY A 231 6.17 -1.35 10.96
N GLY A 232 7.42 -1.72 11.19
CA GLY A 232 7.76 -2.92 11.94
C GLY A 232 9.26 -3.18 11.98
N GLN A 233 9.65 -4.39 12.36
CA GLN A 233 11.03 -4.83 12.33
C GLN A 233 11.22 -5.99 11.34
N LYS A 234 12.41 -6.07 10.76
CA LYS A 234 12.84 -7.19 9.92
C LYS A 234 14.26 -7.60 10.29
N ASN A 235 14.48 -8.89 10.42
CA ASN A 235 15.82 -9.43 10.52
C ASN A 235 16.28 -9.88 9.14
N PHE A 236 17.49 -9.47 8.78
CA PHE A 236 18.14 -9.77 7.53
C PHE A 236 19.31 -10.71 7.78
N ARG A 237 19.58 -11.60 6.83
CA ARG A 237 20.86 -12.29 6.65
C ARG A 237 21.50 -11.79 5.36
N HIS A 238 22.08 -10.59 5.42
CA HIS A 238 22.60 -9.95 4.22
C HIS A 238 23.94 -10.57 3.80
N PRO A 239 24.10 -11.00 2.53
CA PRO A 239 25.29 -11.75 2.11
C PRO A 239 26.60 -10.95 2.19
N LYS A 240 26.53 -9.61 2.21
CA LYS A 240 27.71 -8.73 2.26
C LYS A 240 28.00 -8.11 3.63
N VAL A 241 26.96 -7.75 4.39
CA VAL A 241 27.12 -7.02 5.66
C VAL A 241 26.75 -7.87 6.88
N GLY A 242 26.37 -9.14 6.65
CA GLY A 242 26.03 -10.06 7.72
C GLY A 242 24.58 -9.91 8.22
N PRO A 243 24.27 -10.49 9.38
CA PRO A 243 22.95 -10.37 9.97
C PRO A 243 22.70 -8.95 10.50
N MET A 244 21.47 -8.44 10.35
CA MET A 244 21.07 -7.15 10.92
C MET A 244 19.56 -7.09 11.15
N THR A 245 19.15 -6.43 12.23
CA THR A 245 17.74 -6.17 12.55
C THR A 245 17.41 -4.72 12.31
N LEU A 246 16.55 -4.44 11.33
CA LEU A 246 16.18 -3.07 10.97
C LEU A 246 14.71 -2.82 11.26
N THR A 247 14.44 -1.68 11.89
CA THR A 247 13.10 -1.11 11.94
C THR A 247 12.80 -0.46 10.60
N TYR A 248 11.61 -0.67 10.05
CA TYR A 248 11.19 -0.07 8.80
C TYR A 248 9.92 0.73 8.97
N GLU A 249 9.84 1.84 8.25
CA GLU A 249 8.66 2.69 8.17
C GLU A 249 8.12 2.70 6.74
N VAL A 250 6.79 2.68 6.61
CA VAL A 250 6.10 2.72 5.31
C VAL A 250 5.27 3.98 5.23
N MET A 251 5.69 4.91 4.37
CA MET A 251 5.00 6.19 4.17
C MET A 251 4.25 6.19 2.85
N ARG A 252 2.94 6.46 2.89
CA ARG A 252 2.11 6.62 1.69
C ARG A 252 2.38 7.97 1.05
N LEU A 253 2.60 7.97 -0.27
CA LEU A 253 2.84 9.20 -1.02
C LEU A 253 1.52 9.76 -1.55
N ALA A 254 1.11 10.92 -1.05
CA ALA A 254 -0.13 11.57 -1.48
C ALA A 254 -0.16 11.80 -2.99
N ARG A 255 -1.33 11.59 -3.61
CA ARG A 255 -1.60 11.86 -5.04
C ARG A 255 -0.75 11.02 -6.01
N THR A 256 -0.53 9.74 -5.70
CA THR A 256 0.30 8.82 -6.52
C THR A 256 -0.38 7.49 -6.87
N GLY A 257 -1.69 7.33 -6.65
CA GLY A 257 -2.39 6.05 -6.89
C GLY A 257 -2.03 4.91 -5.91
N GLY A 258 -1.15 5.18 -4.94
CA GLY A 258 -0.75 4.20 -3.91
C GLY A 258 0.74 3.90 -3.87
N GLN A 259 1.59 4.78 -4.40
CA GLN A 259 3.04 4.66 -4.18
C GLN A 259 3.36 4.81 -2.70
N ARG A 260 4.37 4.08 -2.26
CA ARG A 260 4.85 4.07 -0.88
C ARG A 260 6.37 4.17 -0.87
N MET A 261 6.89 4.93 0.07
CA MET A 261 8.32 4.97 0.40
C MET A 261 8.55 4.09 1.62
N VAL A 262 9.54 3.21 1.54
CA VAL A 262 9.96 2.34 2.64
C VAL A 262 11.37 2.76 3.04
N VAL A 263 11.56 3.06 4.32
CA VAL A 263 12.86 3.45 4.90
C VAL A 263 13.21 2.46 6.00
N TYR A 264 14.47 2.03 6.05
CA TYR A 264 15.00 1.14 7.08
C TYR A 264 16.00 1.88 7.96
N GLN A 265 15.96 1.62 9.27
CA GLN A 265 16.80 2.24 10.26
C GLN A 265 17.17 1.25 11.38
N ALA A 266 18.34 1.45 11.97
CA ALA A 266 18.80 0.77 13.16
C ALA A 266 18.93 1.76 14.32
N ALA A 267 18.99 1.26 15.56
CA ALA A 267 19.25 2.11 16.71
C ALA A 267 20.71 2.61 16.69
N PRO A 268 20.98 3.89 17.00
CA PRO A 268 22.34 4.43 16.98
C PRO A 268 23.30 3.71 17.93
N GLY A 269 24.55 3.53 17.50
CA GLY A 269 25.63 2.87 18.25
C GLY A 269 25.50 1.36 18.36
N THR A 270 24.72 0.71 17.50
CA THR A 270 24.51 -0.75 17.51
C THR A 270 25.19 -1.45 16.35
N ALA A 271 25.48 -2.75 16.50
CA ALA A 271 26.01 -3.56 15.40
C ALA A 271 25.08 -3.61 14.18
N ASP A 272 23.76 -3.48 14.39
CA ASP A 272 22.78 -3.36 13.32
C ASP A 272 22.94 -2.06 12.52
N GLU A 273 23.30 -0.96 13.20
CA GLU A 273 23.63 0.31 12.54
C GLU A 273 24.92 0.19 11.74
N ASP A 274 25.98 -0.38 12.30
CA ASP A 274 27.25 -0.59 11.58
C ASP A 274 27.05 -1.43 10.31
N ALA A 275 26.29 -2.53 10.41
CA ALA A 275 25.96 -3.38 9.27
C ALA A 275 25.11 -2.63 8.22
N MET A 276 24.12 -1.85 8.67
CA MET A 276 23.29 -1.01 7.79
C MET A 276 24.13 0.05 7.06
N LEU A 277 25.02 0.75 7.77
CA LEU A 277 25.90 1.77 7.19
C LEU A 277 26.89 1.17 6.19
N GLY A 278 27.32 -0.09 6.40
CA GLY A 278 28.11 -0.84 5.42
C GLY A 278 27.45 -1.01 4.04
N LEU A 279 26.12 -0.81 3.94
CA LEU A 279 25.42 -0.78 2.65
C LEU A 279 25.68 0.51 1.87
N GLU A 280 26.05 1.61 2.51
CA GLU A 280 26.39 2.85 1.83
C GLU A 280 27.78 2.74 1.19
N ASP A 281 28.74 2.22 1.95
CA ASP A 281 30.16 2.22 1.64
C ASP A 281 30.60 1.10 0.69
N ALA A 282 29.76 0.10 0.45
CA ALA A 282 30.07 -0.97 -0.49
C ALA A 282 30.25 -0.39 -1.91
N ALA A 283 31.48 -0.36 -2.41
CA ALA A 283 31.85 0.14 -3.74
C ALA A 283 30.89 -0.36 -4.84
N PRO A 284 30.61 0.45 -5.89
CA PRO A 284 29.72 0.03 -6.97
C PRO A 284 30.24 -1.27 -7.60
N GLU A 285 29.38 -2.28 -7.70
CA GLU A 285 29.69 -3.48 -8.48
C GLU A 285 29.89 -3.07 -9.93
N LEU A 286 31.15 -3.05 -10.36
CA LEU A 286 31.53 -2.88 -11.77
C LEU A 286 30.90 -4.03 -12.56
N ARG A 287 29.96 -3.69 -13.45
CA ARG A 287 29.52 -4.58 -14.52
C ARG A 287 30.76 -5.02 -15.32
N PRO A 288 30.95 -6.31 -15.62
CA PRO A 288 31.95 -6.70 -16.60
C PRO A 288 31.59 -6.04 -17.94
N ALA A 289 32.55 -5.33 -18.52
CA ALA A 289 32.40 -4.71 -19.83
C ALA A 289 32.06 -5.79 -20.86
N ALA A 290 31.00 -5.58 -21.63
CA ALA A 290 30.66 -6.44 -22.75
C ALA A 290 31.84 -6.44 -23.73
N GLU A 291 32.40 -7.62 -23.98
CA GLU A 291 33.42 -7.84 -25.01
C GLU A 291 32.91 -7.35 -26.37
N PRO A 292 33.68 -6.54 -27.11
CA PRO A 292 33.29 -6.12 -28.45
C PRO A 292 33.28 -7.34 -29.38
N ALA A 293 32.13 -7.56 -30.04
CA ALA A 293 31.95 -8.65 -30.99
C ALA A 293 33.01 -8.57 -32.12
N PRO A 294 33.57 -9.71 -32.56
CA PRO A 294 34.58 -9.71 -33.61
C PRO A 294 33.94 -9.30 -34.94
N HIS A 295 34.52 -8.27 -35.56
CA HIS A 295 34.23 -7.90 -36.94
C HIS A 295 34.56 -9.09 -37.87
N ARG A 296 33.55 -9.63 -38.54
CA ARG A 296 33.76 -10.51 -39.71
C ARG A 296 34.08 -9.65 -40.93
N SER A 297 35.26 -9.86 -41.49
CA SER A 297 35.61 -9.53 -42.88
C SER A 297 34.91 -10.48 -43.86
#